data_AF-A0A7I7UNL9-F1
#
_entry.id   AF-A0A7I7UNL9-F1
#
_cell.length_a   1.000
_cell.length_b   1.000
_cell.length_c   1.000
_cell.angle_alpha   90.00
_cell.angle_beta   90.00
_cell.angle_gamma   90.00
#
_symmetry.space_group_name_H-M   'P 1'
#
loop_
_entity.id
_entity.type
_entity.pdbx_description
1 polymer ?
#
loop_
_entity_poly.entity_id
_entity_poly.type
_entity_poly.pdbx_seq_one_letter_code
_entity_poly.pdbx_strand_id
1 'polypeptide(L)'
;MPRPAEQAAAVVTGLREHLIVKARAHVARLTNARSDWYDFTADLRRERDRMDALLDGADVLVYRHEIPAEWQPPRDGTIVYALTGDRLVPVTRT
;
A
#
# COMPACT_ATOMS: atom_id res chain seq x y z
N MET A 1 -14.97 27.08 14.20
CA MET A 1 -14.01 25.97 14.08
C MET A 1 -14.73 24.82 13.37
N PRO A 2 -14.51 24.55 12.07
CA PRO A 2 -15.04 23.34 11.48
C PRO A 2 -14.41 22.13 12.20
N ARG A 3 -15.24 21.15 12.60
CA ARG A 3 -14.76 19.85 13.09
C ARG A 3 -13.80 19.26 12.03
N PRO A 4 -12.80 18.44 12.40
CA PRO A 4 -12.10 17.62 11.44
C PRO A 4 -13.13 16.66 10.86
N ALA A 5 -13.80 17.10 9.80
CA ALA A 5 -14.65 16.27 8.99
C ALA A 5 -13.74 15.16 8.46
N GLU A 6 -13.94 13.94 8.98
CA GLU A 6 -14.27 12.82 8.12
C GLU A 6 -13.56 12.95 6.76
N GLN A 7 -12.25 12.70 6.75
CA GLN A 7 -11.50 12.74 5.50
C GLN A 7 -12.13 11.68 4.60
N ALA A 8 -12.86 12.14 3.59
CA ALA A 8 -13.69 11.29 2.77
C ALA A 8 -12.81 10.24 2.09
N ALA A 9 -13.24 8.98 2.17
CA ALA A 9 -12.55 7.90 1.52
C ALA A 9 -12.47 8.17 0.01
N ALA A 10 -11.27 8.21 -0.56
CA ALA A 10 -11.07 8.45 -1.99
C ALA A 10 -11.22 7.13 -2.74
N VAL A 11 -12.12 7.07 -3.73
CA VAL A 11 -12.26 5.90 -4.60
C VAL A 11 -11.12 5.91 -5.62
N VAL A 12 -10.32 4.85 -5.63
CA VAL A 12 -9.21 4.65 -6.58
C VAL A 12 -9.32 3.26 -7.21
N THR A 13 -10.16 3.16 -8.23
CA THR A 13 -10.33 1.92 -9.02
C THR A 13 -9.00 1.51 -9.66
N GLY A 14 -8.64 0.24 -9.55
CA GLY A 14 -7.41 -0.32 -10.14
C GLY A 14 -6.14 -0.11 -9.30
N LEU A 15 -6.21 0.59 -8.16
CA LEU A 15 -5.05 0.71 -7.26
C LEU A 15 -4.60 -0.65 -6.72
N ARG A 16 -5.54 -1.54 -6.40
CA ARG A 16 -5.23 -2.90 -5.93
C ARG A 16 -4.41 -3.66 -6.97
N GLU A 17 -4.83 -3.62 -8.23
CA GLU A 17 -4.15 -4.26 -9.35
C GLU A 17 -2.74 -3.67 -9.55
N HIS A 18 -2.62 -2.34 -9.48
CA HIS A 18 -1.33 -1.66 -9.53
C HIS A 18 -0.38 -2.12 -8.40
N LEU A 19 -0.90 -2.21 -7.16
CA LEU A 19 -0.12 -2.67 -6.02
C LEU A 19 0.28 -4.15 -6.16
N ILE A 20 -0.58 -5.01 -6.71
CA ILE A 20 -0.25 -6.41 -7.02
C ILE A 20 0.92 -6.48 -8.01
N VAL A 21 0.89 -5.68 -9.08
CA VAL A 21 1.99 -5.63 -10.07
C VAL A 21 3.30 -5.21 -9.41
N LYS A 22 3.28 -4.17 -8.56
CA LYS A 22 4.47 -3.71 -7.83
C LYS A 22 4.97 -4.75 -6.83
N ALA A 23 4.09 -5.38 -6.05
CA ALA A 23 4.44 -6.41 -5.10
C ALA A 23 5.09 -7.62 -5.81
N ARG A 24 4.53 -8.07 -6.95
CA ARG A 24 5.12 -9.13 -7.77
C ARG A 24 6.51 -8.78 -8.27
N ALA A 25 6.71 -7.56 -8.77
CA ALA A 25 8.02 -7.09 -9.20
C ALA A 25 9.01 -7.04 -8.03
N HIS A 26 8.55 -6.64 -6.84
CA HIS A 26 9.39 -6.58 -5.66
C HIS A 26 9.79 -7.98 -5.16
N VAL A 27 8.84 -8.92 -5.08
CA VAL A 27 9.09 -10.34 -4.76
C VAL A 27 10.09 -10.94 -5.73
N ALA A 28 9.93 -10.70 -7.04
CA ALA A 28 10.87 -11.18 -8.04
C ALA A 28 12.27 -10.58 -7.84
N ARG A 29 12.37 -9.30 -7.52
CA ARG A 29 13.65 -8.63 -7.22
C ARG A 29 14.32 -9.21 -5.97
N LEU A 30 13.57 -9.41 -4.89
CA LEU A 30 14.08 -9.96 -3.63
C LEU A 30 14.50 -11.43 -3.78
N THR A 31 13.73 -12.23 -4.53
CA THR A 31 14.06 -13.63 -4.80
C THR A 31 15.37 -13.78 -5.58
N ASN A 32 15.66 -12.83 -6.47
CA ASN A 32 16.90 -12.82 -7.26
C ASN A 32 18.03 -12.04 -6.59
N ALA A 33 17.77 -11.34 -5.48
CA ALA A 33 18.79 -10.60 -4.77
C ALA A 33 19.75 -11.56 -4.07
N ARG A 34 21.05 -11.42 -4.35
CA ARG A 34 22.11 -12.09 -3.59
C ARG A 34 22.85 -11.04 -2.78
N SER A 35 22.95 -11.27 -1.47
CA SER A 35 23.75 -10.44 -0.57
C SER A 35 24.44 -11.34 0.45
N ASP A 36 25.74 -11.15 0.61
CA ASP A 36 26.54 -11.93 1.56
C ASP A 36 26.35 -11.45 3.02
N TRP A 37 25.77 -10.26 3.20
CA TRP A 37 25.67 -9.57 4.50
C TRP A 37 24.22 -9.34 4.96
N TYR A 38 23.23 -9.64 4.12
CA TYR A 38 21.84 -9.36 4.42
C TYR A 38 20.94 -10.49 3.95
N ASP A 39 20.14 -11.03 4.88
CA ASP A 39 19.14 -12.04 4.59
C ASP A 39 17.79 -11.38 4.26
N PHE A 40 17.39 -11.46 2.99
CA PHE A 40 16.11 -10.94 2.50
C PHE A 40 14.92 -11.84 2.83
N THR A 41 15.09 -12.98 3.51
CA THR A 41 14.01 -13.95 3.76
C THR A 41 12.83 -13.31 4.49
N ALA A 42 13.08 -12.46 5.48
CA ALA A 42 12.02 -11.75 6.20
C ALA A 42 11.27 -10.74 5.32
N ASP A 43 12.00 -9.99 4.47
CA ASP A 43 11.40 -9.05 3.51
C ASP A 43 10.57 -9.78 2.46
N LEU A 44 11.10 -10.87 1.93
CA LEU A 44 10.42 -11.71 0.96
C LEU A 44 9.12 -12.29 1.54
N ARG A 45 9.15 -12.75 2.79
CA ARG A 45 7.95 -13.22 3.49
C ARG A 45 6.93 -12.10 3.66
N ARG A 46 7.33 -10.94 4.17
CA ARG A 46 6.43 -9.79 4.35
C ARG A 46 5.78 -9.34 3.04
N GLU A 47 6.54 -9.30 1.95
CA GLU A 47 6.02 -8.90 0.64
C GLU A 47 5.06 -9.95 0.07
N ARG A 48 5.32 -11.25 0.30
CA ARG A 48 4.39 -12.33 -0.07
C ARG A 48 3.10 -12.26 0.72
N ASP A 49 3.18 -12.12 2.04
CA ASP A 49 2.00 -11.99 2.91
C ASP A 49 1.14 -10.79 2.49
N ARG A 50 1.79 -9.66 2.12
CA ARG A 50 1.10 -8.49 1.59
C ARG A 50 0.45 -8.74 0.23
N MET A 51 1.14 -9.46 -0.67
CA MET A 51 0.61 -9.82 -1.98
C MET A 51 -0.62 -10.72 -1.84
N ASP A 52 -0.60 -11.69 -0.92
CA ASP A 52 -1.73 -12.57 -0.65
C ASP A 52 -2.93 -11.76 -0.11
N ALA A 53 -2.70 -10.85 0.85
CA ALA A 53 -3.74 -9.93 1.32
C ALA A 53 -4.33 -9.04 0.20
N LEU A 54 -3.50 -8.59 -0.74
CA LEU A 54 -3.97 -7.84 -1.91
C LEU A 54 -4.86 -8.70 -2.82
N LEU A 55 -4.49 -9.96 -3.06
CA LEU A 55 -5.23 -10.91 -3.91
C LEU A 55 -6.55 -11.36 -3.27
N ASP A 56 -6.56 -11.57 -1.95
CA ASP A 56 -7.73 -12.00 -1.19
C ASP A 56 -8.76 -10.90 -0.98
N GLY A 57 -8.48 -9.67 -1.44
CA GLY A 57 -9.38 -8.54 -1.24
C GLY A 57 -9.34 -7.95 0.17
N ALA A 58 -8.39 -8.38 1.01
CA ALA A 58 -8.25 -7.88 2.37
C ALA A 58 -7.84 -6.41 2.40
N ASP A 59 -8.09 -5.79 3.55
CA ASP A 59 -7.68 -4.41 3.83
C ASP A 59 -6.16 -4.35 3.99
N VAL A 60 -5.52 -3.46 3.24
CA VAL A 60 -4.06 -3.32 3.26
C VAL A 60 -3.65 -1.89 3.54
N LEU A 61 -2.60 -1.72 4.32
CA LEU A 61 -1.98 -0.41 4.50
C LEU A 61 -1.17 -0.06 3.24
N VAL A 62 -1.33 1.19 2.80
CA VAL A 62 -0.69 1.75 1.62
C VAL A 62 -0.09 3.09 2.00
N TYR A 63 1.22 3.23 1.79
CA TYR A 63 1.87 4.51 1.96
C TYR A 63 1.58 5.41 0.77
N ARG A 64 1.48 6.72 1.01
CA ARG A 64 1.20 7.71 -0.03
C ARG A 64 2.15 7.62 -1.23
N HIS A 65 3.43 7.35 -0.99
CA HIS A 65 4.44 7.22 -2.05
C HIS A 65 4.30 5.95 -2.90
N GLU A 66 3.50 4.98 -2.45
CA GLU A 66 3.21 3.78 -3.23
C GLU A 66 2.09 4.01 -4.26
N ILE A 67 1.27 5.05 -4.05
CA ILE A 67 0.14 5.44 -4.89
C ILE A 67 0.63 6.32 -6.05
N PRO A 68 0.26 6.01 -7.30
CA PRO A 68 0.51 6.87 -8.46
C PRO A 68 0.07 8.32 -8.22
N ALA A 69 0.84 9.29 -8.70
CA ALA A 69 0.64 10.70 -8.38
C ALA A 69 -0.74 11.23 -8.81
N GLU A 70 -1.24 10.73 -9.95
CA GLU A 70 -2.56 11.00 -10.51
C GLU A 70 -3.72 10.49 -9.66
N TRP A 71 -3.46 9.52 -8.77
CA TRP A 71 -4.44 8.89 -7.89
C TRP A 71 -4.28 9.26 -6.43
N GLN A 72 -3.24 10.05 -6.10
CA GLN A 72 -3.02 10.46 -4.73
C GLN A 72 -4.13 11.39 -4.28
N PRO A 73 -4.73 11.14 -3.09
CA PRO A 73 -5.64 12.10 -2.47
C PRO A 73 -4.97 13.48 -2.31
N PRO A 74 -5.73 14.57 -2.13
CA PRO A 74 -5.15 15.88 -1.82
C PRO A 74 -4.11 15.79 -0.68
N ARG A 75 -3.08 16.64 -0.73
CA ARG A 75 -2.09 16.68 0.35
C ARG A 75 -2.74 17.24 1.61
N ASP A 76 -3.02 16.34 2.55
CA ASP A 76 -3.70 16.58 3.83
C ASP A 76 -2.79 16.23 5.04
N GLY A 77 -1.53 15.90 4.78
CA GLY A 77 -0.58 15.41 5.79
C GLY A 77 -0.66 13.91 6.05
N THR A 78 -1.60 13.20 5.43
CA THR A 78 -1.75 11.74 5.58
C THR A 78 -0.64 11.01 4.82
N ILE A 79 0.14 10.22 5.55
CA ILE A 79 1.25 9.42 4.99
C ILE A 79 0.81 7.99 4.68
N VAL A 80 -0.17 7.47 5.43
CA VAL A 80 -0.63 6.08 5.36
C VAL A 80 -2.14 6.06 5.20
N TYR A 81 -2.61 5.24 4.27
CA TYR A 81 -4.01 4.98 4.00
C TYR A 81 -4.28 3.48 4.15
N ALA A 82 -5.50 3.09 4.53
CA ALA A 82 -6.00 1.74 4.40
C ALA A 82 -6.75 1.64 3.07
N LEU A 83 -6.42 0.64 2.26
CA LEU A 83 -7.15 0.30 1.04
C LEU A 83 -8.21 -0.75 1.38
N THR A 84 -9.45 -0.31 1.50
CA THR A 84 -10.62 -1.15 1.77
C THR A 84 -11.45 -1.25 0.50
N GLY A 85 -11.47 -2.42 -0.14
CA GLY A 85 -11.98 -2.57 -1.51
C GLY A 85 -11.22 -1.65 -2.48
N ASP A 86 -11.93 -0.67 -3.06
CA ASP A 86 -11.39 0.37 -3.95
C ASP A 86 -11.24 1.75 -3.27
N ARG A 87 -11.33 1.81 -1.94
CA ARG A 87 -11.33 3.07 -1.20
C ARG A 87 -10.07 3.25 -0.38
N LEU A 88 -9.46 4.42 -0.48
CA LEU A 88 -8.40 4.88 0.40
C LEU A 88 -9.00 5.60 1.60
N VAL A 89 -8.89 4.99 2.77
CA VAL A 89 -9.30 5.55 4.06
C VAL A 89 -8.06 6.04 4.79
N PRO A 90 -7.96 7.33 5.12
CA PRO A 90 -6.83 7.86 5.88
C PRO A 90 -6.67 7.16 7.24
N VAL A 91 -5.45 6.75 7.56
CA VAL A 91 -5.12 6.20 8.88
C VAL A 91 -4.59 7.35 9.72
N THR A 92 -5.43 7.91 10.57
CA THR A 92 -5.00 8.87 11.59
C THR A 92 -4.08 8.19 12.57
N ARG A 93 -2.82 8.64 12.64
CA ARG A 93 -1.99 8.36 13.81
C ARG A 93 -2.53 9.19 14.97
N THR A 94 -3.30 8.54 15.85
CA THR A 94 -3.56 9.03 17.21
C THR A 94 -2.28 9.08 18.02
#